data_AF-A0A3S1QLI6-F1
#
_entry.id   AF-A0A3S1QLI6-F1
#
_cell.length_a   1.000
_cell.length_b   1.000
_cell.length_c   1.000
_cell.angle_alpha   90.00
_cell.angle_beta   90.00
_cell.angle_gamma   90.00
#
_symmetry.space_group_name_H-M   'P 1'
#
loop_
_entity.id
_entity.type
_entity.pdbx_description
1 polymer ?
#
loop_
_entity_poly.entity_id
_entity_poly.type
_entity_poly.pdbx_seq_one_letter_code
_entity_poly.pdbx_strand_id
1 'polypeptide(L)'
;MQVPKLVIFDCDGILVDTENLANRRLAEWLSAAGFATNFEYCRKHFSGRSMVSVQKEIEEATEVRLGADFVERWNAGLPDLFSHGVEAIPY
;
A
#
# COMPACT_ATOMS: atom_id res chain seq x y z
N MET A 1 -11.71 -23.47 -27.04
CA MET A 1 -12.01 -22.34 -26.12
C MET A 1 -12.19 -21.09 -26.95
N GLN A 2 -13.20 -20.27 -26.65
CA GLN A 2 -13.44 -19.01 -27.36
C GLN A 2 -12.72 -17.87 -26.61
N VAL A 3 -12.01 -17.03 -27.35
CA VAL A 3 -11.21 -15.93 -26.79
C VAL A 3 -12.13 -14.74 -26.45
N PRO A 4 -11.92 -14.03 -25.33
CA PRO A 4 -12.72 -12.86 -24.99
C PRO A 4 -12.64 -11.75 -26.05
N LYS A 5 -13.76 -11.06 -26.28
CA LYS A 5 -13.83 -9.93 -27.23
C LYS A 5 -13.38 -8.59 -26.63
N LEU A 6 -13.28 -8.50 -25.30
CA LEU A 6 -12.88 -7.31 -24.55
C LEU A 6 -12.23 -7.74 -23.23
N VAL A 7 -11.18 -7.02 -22.83
CA VAL A 7 -10.55 -7.12 -21.51
C VAL A 7 -10.44 -5.70 -20.95
N ILE A 8 -10.85 -5.51 -19.70
CA ILE A 8 -10.67 -4.25 -18.96
C ILE A 8 -9.62 -4.52 -17.89
N PHE A 9 -8.56 -3.71 -17.90
CA PHE A 9 -7.50 -3.77 -16.92
C PHE A 9 -7.73 -2.72 -15.85
N ASP A 10 -7.48 -3.11 -14.60
CA ASP A 10 -7.27 -2.12 -13.54
C ASP A 10 -5.96 -1.34 -13.81
N CYS A 11 -5.79 -0.19 -13.19
CA CYS A 11 -4.58 0.62 -13.35
C CYS A 11 -3.51 0.23 -12.33
N ASP A 12 -3.84 0.34 -11.05
CA ASP A 12 -2.91 0.18 -9.93
C ASP A 12 -2.51 -1.29 -9.77
N GLY A 13 -1.21 -1.57 -9.76
CA GLY A 13 -0.68 -2.93 -9.63
C GLY A 13 -0.88 -3.82 -10.87
N ILE A 14 -1.51 -3.31 -11.94
CA ILE A 14 -1.72 -4.03 -13.20
C ILE A 14 -1.04 -3.32 -14.39
N LEU A 15 -1.31 -2.03 -14.60
CA LEU A 15 -0.67 -1.23 -15.64
C LEU A 15 0.53 -0.45 -15.11
N VAL A 16 0.44 0.04 -13.87
CA VAL A 16 1.49 0.82 -13.21
C VAL A 16 1.82 0.28 -11.82
N ASP A 17 3.09 0.36 -11.44
CA ASP A 17 3.60 -0.12 -10.17
C ASP A 17 3.42 0.91 -9.05
N THR A 18 2.15 1.16 -8.69
CA THR A 18 1.80 1.97 -7.51
C THR A 18 1.88 1.16 -6.22
N GLU A 19 1.69 -0.16 -6.29
CA GLU A 19 1.70 -1.03 -5.11
C GLU A 19 3.09 -1.16 -4.47
N ASN A 20 4.17 -1.31 -5.25
CA ASN A 20 5.48 -1.45 -4.62
C ASN A 20 5.91 -0.15 -3.96
N LEU A 21 5.63 0.99 -4.60
CA LEU A 21 5.93 2.31 -4.05
C LEU A 21 5.13 2.58 -2.77
N ALA A 22 3.83 2.26 -2.76
CA ALA A 22 2.99 2.38 -1.57
C ALA A 22 3.49 1.48 -0.43
N ASN A 23 3.82 0.21 -0.72
CA ASN A 23 4.30 -0.72 0.31
C ASN A 23 5.66 -0.32 0.91
N ARG A 24 6.57 0.27 0.12
CA ARG A 24 7.82 0.82 0.65
C ARG A 24 7.55 1.97 1.62
N ARG A 25 6.70 2.92 1.22
CA ARG A 25 6.29 4.04 2.09
C ARG A 25 5.60 3.55 3.37
N LEU A 26 4.73 2.55 3.27
CA LEU A 26 4.05 1.96 4.42
C LEU A 26 5.04 1.33 5.38
N ALA A 27 6.01 0.57 4.87
CA ALA A 27 7.04 -0.05 5.69
C ALA A 27 7.88 0.98 6.47
N GLU A 28 8.26 2.08 5.82
CA GLU A 28 8.97 3.19 6.46
C GLU A 28 8.15 3.83 7.58
N TRP A 29 6.88 4.13 7.32
CA TRP A 29 5.97 4.74 8.30
C TRP A 29 5.72 3.84 9.50
N LEU A 30 5.44 2.57 9.27
CA LEU A 30 5.19 1.60 10.34
C LEU A 30 6.45 1.39 11.18
N SER A 31 7.62 1.31 10.55
CA SER A 31 8.89 1.19 11.25
C SER A 31 9.19 2.43 12.09
N ALA A 32 8.93 3.63 11.56
CA ALA A 32 9.08 4.88 12.30
C ALA A 32 8.12 5.00 13.49
N ALA A 33 6.94 4.37 13.41
CA ALA A 33 5.97 4.28 14.50
C ALA A 33 6.31 3.18 15.53
N GLY A 34 7.37 2.40 15.32
CA GLY A 34 7.82 1.34 16.24
C GLY A 34 7.35 -0.08 15.86
N PHE A 35 6.64 -0.25 14.74
CA PHE A 35 6.32 -1.57 14.19
C PHE A 35 7.43 -2.01 13.23
N ALA A 36 8.40 -2.76 13.74
CA ALA A 36 9.55 -3.22 12.96
C ALA A 36 9.11 -4.09 11.77
N THR A 37 9.18 -3.56 10.56
CA THR A 37 8.72 -4.22 9.34
C THR A 37 9.59 -3.84 8.14
N ASN A 38 9.28 -4.41 6.97
CA ASN A 38 9.94 -4.10 5.72
C ASN A 38 8.97 -4.21 4.55
N PHE A 39 9.45 -3.82 3.36
CA PHE A 39 8.68 -3.86 2.12
C PHE A 39 8.05 -5.23 1.84
N GLU A 40 8.81 -6.33 1.93
CA GLU A 40 8.32 -7.68 1.63
C GLU A 40 7.20 -8.09 2.60
N TYR A 41 7.34 -7.74 3.88
CA TYR A 41 6.29 -7.97 4.87
C TYR A 41 5.03 -7.18 4.53
N CYS A 42 5.13 -5.87 4.29
CA CYS A 42 3.97 -5.05 3.96
C CYS A 42 3.29 -5.54 2.68
N ARG A 43 4.04 -5.84 1.63
CA ARG A 43 3.50 -6.37 0.39
C ARG A 43 2.77 -7.70 0.59
N LYS A 44 3.31 -8.59 1.42
CA LYS A 44 2.71 -9.90 1.69
C LYS A 44 1.46 -9.82 2.57
N HIS A 45 1.46 -8.94 3.56
CA HIS A 45 0.45 -8.92 4.64
C HIS A 45 -0.59 -7.80 4.51
N PHE A 46 -0.27 -6.72 3.79
CA PHE A 46 -1.07 -5.49 3.74
C PHE A 46 -1.51 -5.06 2.33
N SER A 47 -0.92 -5.59 1.25
CA SER A 47 -1.40 -5.29 -0.11
C SER A 47 -2.88 -5.61 -0.29
N GLY A 48 -3.60 -4.70 -0.97
CA GLY A 48 -5.04 -4.82 -1.23
C GLY A 48 -5.94 -4.62 0.00
N ARG A 49 -5.38 -4.31 1.17
CA ARG A 49 -6.16 -4.09 2.41
C ARG A 49 -6.41 -2.61 2.65
N SER A 50 -7.53 -2.29 3.29
CA SER A 50 -7.80 -0.93 3.71
C SER A 50 -6.85 -0.52 4.85
N MET A 51 -6.38 0.73 4.83
CA MET A 51 -5.50 1.24 5.90
C MET A 51 -6.18 1.24 7.28
N VAL A 52 -7.51 1.37 7.33
CA VAL A 52 -8.29 1.19 8.56
C VAL A 52 -8.10 -0.22 9.13
N SER A 53 -8.15 -1.25 8.29
CA SER A 53 -7.94 -2.64 8.73
C SER A 53 -6.50 -2.89 9.15
N VAL A 54 -5.52 -2.35 8.42
CA VAL A 54 -4.10 -2.46 8.77
C VAL A 54 -3.81 -1.80 10.10
N GLN A 55 -4.29 -0.57 10.31
CA GLN A 55 -4.14 0.14 11.58
C GLN A 55 -4.72 -0.66 12.74
N LYS A 56 -5.97 -1.11 12.58
CA LYS A 56 -6.66 -1.89 13.61
C LYS A 56 -5.87 -3.15 13.97
N GLU A 57 -5.42 -3.91 12.98
CA GLU A 57 -4.64 -5.13 13.22
C GLU A 57 -3.36 -4.86 14.00
N ILE A 58 -2.59 -3.83 13.62
CA ILE A 58 -1.33 -3.51 14.28
C ILE A 58 -1.56 -3.04 15.72
N GLU A 59 -2.55 -2.18 15.95
CA GLU A 59 -2.85 -1.65 17.28
C GLU A 59 -3.48 -2.71 18.22
N GLU A 60 -4.19 -3.71 17.67
CA GLU A 60 -4.74 -4.84 18.44
C GLU A 60 -3.67 -5.91 18.74
N ALA A 61 -2.76 -6.17 17.80
CA ALA A 61 -1.74 -7.22 17.94
C ALA A 61 -0.48 -6.75 18.67
N THR A 62 -0.26 -5.44 18.80
CA THR A 62 0.98 -4.87 19.35
C THR A 62 0.72 -3.66 20.26
N GLU A 63 1.77 -3.20 20.95
CA GLU A 63 1.73 -1.98 21.75
C GLU A 63 1.86 -0.69 20.90
N VAL A 64 2.11 -0.81 19.60
CA VAL A 64 2.25 0.34 18.69
C VAL A 64 0.92 1.06 18.54
N ARG A 65 0.97 2.39 18.47
CA ARG A 65 -0.19 3.26 18.25
C ARG A 65 0.11 4.19 17.08
N LEU A 66 -0.63 4.04 15.98
CA LEU A 66 -0.44 4.81 14.75
C LEU A 66 -1.17 6.16 14.80
N GLY A 67 -2.15 6.29 15.69
CA GLY A 67 -2.91 7.52 15.93
C GLY A 67 -4.17 7.60 15.07
N ALA A 68 -5.22 8.27 15.58
CA ALA A 68 -6.54 8.30 14.95
C ALA A 68 -6.54 8.89 13.53
N ASP A 69 -5.58 9.76 13.23
CA ASP A 69 -5.37 10.43 11.95
C ASP A 69 -4.46 9.65 10.98
N PHE A 70 -4.05 8.41 11.30
CA PHE A 70 -3.17 7.60 10.44
C PHE A 70 -3.68 7.47 9.00
N VAL A 71 -4.96 7.12 8.85
CA VAL A 71 -5.59 6.93 7.52
C VAL A 71 -5.68 8.26 6.75
N GLU A 72 -5.93 9.36 7.46
CA GLU A 72 -5.99 10.70 6.87
C GLU A 72 -4.61 11.13 6.37
N ARG A 73 -3.57 10.97 7.20
CA ARG A 73 -2.18 11.24 6.81
C ARG A 73 -1.75 10.37 5.63
N TRP A 74 -2.11 9.08 5.63
CA TRP A 74 -1.81 8.16 4.53
C TRP A 74 -2.38 8.67 3.21
N ASN A 75 -3.68 8.96 3.19
CA ASN A 75 -4.36 9.45 1.98
C ASN A 75 -3.82 10.81 1.52
N ALA A 76 -3.52 11.71 2.46
CA ALA A 76 -2.93 13.02 2.14
C ALA A 76 -1.52 12.91 1.53
N GLY A 77 -0.78 11.84 1.84
CA GLY A 77 0.57 11.60 1.33
C GLY A 77 0.63 10.93 -0.05
N LEU A 78 -0.44 10.26 -0.51
CA LEU A 78 -0.44 9.55 -1.78
C LEU A 78 -0.20 10.46 -3.01
N PRO A 79 -0.81 11.66 -3.12
CA PRO A 79 -0.56 12.54 -4.27
C PRO A 79 0.91 12.96 -4.38
N ASP A 80 1.55 13.26 -3.25
CA ASP A 80 2.98 13.59 -3.20
C ASP A 80 3.83 12.39 -3.59
N LEU A 81 3.50 11.20 -3.07
CA LEU A 81 4.19 9.95 -3.36
C LEU A 81 4.23 9.65 -4.87
N PHE A 82 3.11 9.88 -5.56
CA PHE A 82 2.99 9.59 -7.00
C PHE A 82 3.34 10.77 -7.91
N SER A 83 3.62 11.96 -7.36
CA SER A 83 3.86 13.19 -8.13
C SER A 83 5.10 13.13 -9.04
N HIS A 84 6.06 12.28 -8.69
CA HIS A 84 7.30 12.10 -9.45
C HIS A 84 7.19 11.03 -10.56
N GLY A 85 5.98 10.50 -10.77
CA GLY A 85 5.71 9.43 -11.73
C GLY A 85 5.68 8.05 -11.08
N VAL A 86 5.14 7.10 -11.84
CA VAL A 86 5.01 5.69 -11.48
C VAL A 86 5.58 4.84 -12.62
N GLU A 87 6.16 3.70 -12.29
CA GLU A 87 6.75 2.81 -13.29
C GLU A 87 5.67 1.97 -13.97
N ALA A 88 5.84 1.68 -15.26
CA ALA A 88 4.98 0.72 -15.96
C ALA A 88 5.34 -0.70 -15.53
N ILE A 89 4.33 -1.57 -15.39
CA ILE A 89 4.59 -2.99 -15.09
C ILE A 89 5.14 -3.69 -16.36
N PRO A 90 6.26 -4.44 -16.28
CA PRO A 90 6.81 -5.17 -17.42
C PRO A 90 5.84 -6.24 -17.95
N TYR A 91 5.80 -6.39 -19.28
CA TYR A 91 4.98 -7.39 -20.00
C TYR A 91 5.74 -8.66 -20.36
#